data_AF-A0A914THN4-F1
#
_entry.id   AF-A0A914THN4-F1
#
_cell.length_a   1.000
_cell.length_b   1.000
_cell.length_c   1.000
_cell.angle_alpha   90.00
_cell.angle_beta   90.00
_cell.angle_gamma   90.00
#
_symmetry.space_group_name_H-M   'P 1'
#
loop_
_entity.id
_entity.type
_entity.pdbx_description
1 polymer ?
#
loop_
_entity_poly.entity_id
_entity_poly.type
_entity_poly.pdbx_seq_one_letter_code
_entity_poly.pdbx_strand_id
1 'polypeptide(L)'
;MQRAFTPFLRQSKNVTSIRTSSSYVDTSTQEPVPKTDGRMQFWRPPIYVGPYVNPLQRGPDYKIVGGIRPLATTKYEVERLQEQFELGKQIVQCLKEIKEVETLYEEDKKHRETHENERTKWTPAVKTAQEIY
;
A
#
# COMPACT_ATOMS: atom_id res chain seq x y z
N MET A 1 17.51 58.77 11.87
CA MET A 1 18.01 58.14 10.62
C MET A 1 18.34 56.69 10.94
N GLN A 2 17.58 55.71 10.44
CA GLN A 2 17.86 54.94 9.20
C GLN A 2 19.11 54.05 9.36
N ARG A 3 19.14 52.75 9.06
CA ARG A 3 18.23 51.78 8.42
C ARG A 3 18.74 50.36 8.74
N ALA A 4 17.82 49.40 8.60
CA ALA A 4 17.97 47.95 8.62
C ALA A 4 19.16 47.39 7.82
N PHE A 5 19.55 46.14 8.12
CA PHE A 5 19.73 45.05 7.14
C PHE A 5 19.91 43.69 7.86
N THR A 6 18.89 42.84 7.80
CA THR A 6 19.02 41.37 7.69
C THR A 6 19.00 41.05 6.18
N PRO A 7 19.53 39.93 5.63
CA PRO A 7 19.29 38.55 6.09
C PRO A 7 20.41 37.51 5.79
N PHE A 8 20.30 36.27 6.29
CA PHE A 8 20.47 35.08 5.43
C PHE A 8 19.91 33.81 6.09
N LEU A 9 18.98 33.16 5.37
CA LEU A 9 18.39 31.87 5.67
C LEU A 9 19.46 30.77 5.72
N ARG A 10 19.49 29.97 6.80
CA ARG A 10 20.06 28.61 6.76
C ARG A 10 18.90 27.63 6.52
N GLN A 11 18.66 27.31 5.26
CA GLN A 11 17.76 26.21 4.89
C GLN A 11 18.38 24.89 5.34
N SER A 12 17.75 24.18 6.28
CA SER A 12 17.98 22.75 6.45
C SER A 12 17.30 22.02 5.28
N LYS A 13 18.10 21.43 4.41
CA LYS A 13 17.60 20.52 3.37
C LYS A 13 18.01 19.11 3.77
N ASN A 14 17.14 18.42 4.49
CA ASN A 14 17.08 16.96 4.49
C ASN A 14 15.60 16.59 4.36
N VAL A 15 15.04 16.90 3.20
CA VAL A 15 13.80 16.30 2.73
C VAL A 15 14.19 14.91 2.24
N THR A 16 14.01 13.90 3.10
CA THR A 16 14.02 12.51 2.65
C THR A 16 12.83 12.35 1.71
N SER A 17 13.10 12.37 0.41
CA SER A 17 12.13 12.14 -0.65
C SER A 17 11.44 10.79 -0.39
N ILE A 18 10.17 10.86 0.00
CA ILE A 18 9.27 9.71 -0.05
C ILE A 18 9.11 9.42 -1.55
N ARG A 19 9.83 8.42 -2.05
CA ARG A 19 9.55 7.83 -3.37
C ARG A 19 8.18 7.16 -3.28
N THR A 20 7.15 7.87 -3.71
CA THR A 20 5.89 7.27 -4.12
C THR A 20 6.15 6.43 -5.37
N SER A 21 6.35 5.13 -5.20
CA SER A 21 6.23 4.19 -6.30
C SER A 21 4.74 4.02 -6.62
N SER A 22 4.24 4.88 -7.52
CA SER A 22 2.97 4.66 -8.20
C SER A 22 3.12 3.44 -9.11
N SER A 23 2.69 2.27 -8.64
CA SER A 23 2.54 1.08 -9.49
C SER A 23 1.16 1.13 -10.15
N TYR A 24 0.97 2.07 -11.07
CA TYR A 24 -0.15 2.03 -11.98
C TYR A 24 0.16 0.93 -13.01
N VAL A 25 -0.46 -0.25 -12.85
CA VAL A 25 -0.42 -1.30 -13.86
C VAL A 25 -1.58 -1.03 -14.80
N ASP A 26 -1.30 -0.42 -15.95
CA ASP A 26 -2.28 -0.27 -17.03
C ASP A 26 -2.70 -1.66 -17.54
N THR A 27 -3.83 -2.17 -17.07
CA THR A 27 -4.51 -3.33 -17.66
C THR A 27 -5.26 -2.89 -18.92
N SER A 28 -4.56 -2.58 -20.01
CA SER A 28 -5.21 -2.39 -21.32
C SER A 28 -4.34 -2.79 -22.52
N THR A 29 -3.56 -3.86 -22.40
CA THR A 29 -3.14 -4.65 -23.57
C THR A 29 -2.86 -6.07 -23.07
N GLN A 30 -3.79 -7.00 -23.30
CA GLN A 30 -3.54 -8.43 -23.05
C GLN A 30 -2.60 -8.94 -24.15
N GLU A 31 -1.29 -8.82 -23.93
CA GLU A 31 -0.29 -9.62 -24.63
C GLU A 31 -0.57 -11.11 -24.35
N PRO A 32 -0.49 -12.01 -25.36
CA PRO A 32 -0.73 -13.43 -25.15
C PRO A 32 0.30 -13.98 -24.15
N VAL A 33 -0.19 -14.57 -23.06
CA VAL A 33 0.65 -15.15 -22.01
C VAL A 33 1.62 -16.18 -22.64
N PRO A 34 2.94 -15.96 -22.59
CA PRO A 34 3.87 -16.89 -23.19
C PRO A 34 3.80 -18.23 -22.46
N LYS A 35 3.57 -19.32 -23.20
CA LYS A 35 3.65 -20.70 -22.71
C LYS A 35 5.09 -20.98 -22.29
N THR A 36 5.42 -20.80 -21.01
CA THR A 36 6.76 -21.06 -20.48
C THR A 36 6.89 -22.51 -20.02
N ASP A 37 6.96 -23.44 -20.96
CA ASP A 37 7.57 -24.75 -20.73
C ASP A 37 9.04 -24.66 -21.16
N GLY A 38 9.94 -24.30 -20.23
CA GLY A 38 11.36 -24.21 -20.55
C GLY A 38 12.26 -23.80 -19.38
N ARG A 39 13.53 -24.26 -19.43
CA ARG A 39 14.60 -23.94 -18.48
C ARG A 39 14.89 -22.42 -18.43
N MET A 40 15.35 -21.95 -17.28
CA MET A 40 15.66 -20.54 -17.00
C MET A 40 16.66 -19.97 -18.03
N GLN A 41 16.21 -18.96 -18.78
CA GLN A 41 17.03 -18.23 -19.77
C GLN A 41 17.57 -16.96 -19.12
N PHE A 42 18.85 -16.93 -18.76
CA PHE A 42 19.48 -15.83 -18.01
C PHE A 42 19.54 -14.49 -18.77
N TRP A 43 19.39 -14.51 -20.10
CA TRP A 43 19.39 -13.32 -20.95
C TRP A 43 18.01 -12.68 -21.14
N ARG A 44 16.94 -13.34 -20.68
CA ARG A 44 15.60 -12.75 -20.68
C ARG A 44 15.37 -12.03 -19.36
N PRO A 45 14.68 -10.87 -19.35
CA PRO A 45 14.27 -10.25 -18.11
C PRO A 45 13.46 -11.27 -17.31
N PRO A 46 13.78 -11.49 -16.02
CA PRO A 46 13.08 -12.49 -15.22
C PRO A 46 11.61 -12.10 -15.14
N ILE A 47 10.74 -12.91 -15.72
CA ILE A 47 9.30 -12.81 -15.50
C ILE A 47 9.06 -13.36 -14.09
N TYR A 48 8.55 -12.54 -13.18
CA TYR A 48 8.18 -13.00 -11.84
C TYR A 48 7.02 -13.99 -11.96
N VAL A 49 7.33 -15.29 -11.91
CA VAL A 49 6.34 -16.37 -11.98
C VAL A 49 5.80 -16.70 -10.58
N GLY A 50 5.45 -15.67 -9.79
CA GLY A 50 4.96 -15.84 -8.43
C GLY A 50 5.92 -16.61 -7.50
N PRO A 51 5.51 -16.92 -6.26
CA PRO A 51 6.19 -17.95 -5.50
C PRO A 51 6.01 -19.27 -6.24
N TYR A 52 7.09 -19.78 -6.86
CA TYR A 52 7.09 -21.08 -7.52
C TYR A 52 6.89 -22.17 -6.47
N VAL A 53 5.64 -22.56 -6.23
CA VAL A 53 5.32 -23.78 -5.49
C VAL A 53 5.48 -24.91 -6.47
N ASN A 54 6.54 -25.72 -6.29
CA ASN A 54 6.77 -26.89 -7.13
C ASN A 54 5.49 -27.75 -7.15
N PRO A 55 4.93 -28.10 -8.34
CA PRO A 55 3.73 -28.92 -8.43
C PRO A 55 3.86 -30.26 -7.68
N LEU A 56 5.08 -30.80 -7.58
CA LEU A 56 5.39 -32.02 -6.82
C LEU A 56 5.37 -31.81 -5.30
N GLN A 57 5.37 -30.57 -4.83
CA GLN A 57 5.20 -30.19 -3.42
C GLN A 57 3.77 -29.74 -3.10
N ARG A 58 2.84 -29.97 -4.04
CA ARG A 58 1.46 -29.53 -3.94
C ARG A 58 0.53 -30.74 -3.82
N GLY A 59 0.26 -31.11 -2.57
CA GLY A 59 -0.80 -32.04 -2.23
C GLY A 59 -0.28 -33.46 -1.97
N PRO A 60 -1.20 -34.35 -1.56
CA PRO A 60 -0.83 -35.64 -1.04
C PRO A 60 -0.32 -36.59 -2.14
N ASP A 61 0.89 -37.15 -1.94
CA ASP A 61 1.53 -38.11 -2.85
C ASP A 61 0.75 -39.44 -2.99
N TYR A 62 -0.13 -39.73 -2.03
CA TYR A 62 -0.92 -40.95 -1.99
C TYR A 62 -2.37 -40.69 -1.61
N LYS A 63 -3.23 -41.66 -1.87
CA LYS A 63 -4.63 -41.66 -1.44
C LYS A 63 -4.87 -42.90 -0.60
N ILE A 64 -5.72 -42.78 0.42
CA ILE A 64 -6.13 -43.92 1.23
C ILE A 64 -7.06 -44.80 0.38
N VAL A 65 -6.91 -46.13 0.48
CA VAL A 65 -7.83 -47.08 -0.14
C VAL A 65 -9.23 -46.82 0.42
N GLY A 66 -10.15 -46.33 -0.44
CA GLY A 66 -11.42 -45.73 -0.02
C GLY A 66 -11.65 -44.29 -0.51
N GLY A 67 -10.65 -43.67 -1.16
CA GLY A 67 -10.81 -42.41 -1.89
C GLY A 67 -10.64 -41.14 -1.05
N ILE A 68 -10.51 -41.27 0.27
CA ILE A 68 -10.22 -40.14 1.15
C ILE A 68 -8.78 -39.68 0.90
N ARG A 69 -8.63 -38.40 0.53
CA ARG A 69 -7.31 -37.78 0.40
C ARG A 69 -6.94 -37.12 1.73
N PRO A 70 -5.76 -37.40 2.30
CA PRO A 70 -5.29 -36.66 3.45
C PRO A 70 -5.07 -35.19 3.09
N LEU A 71 -5.35 -34.28 4.02
CA LEU A 71 -5.22 -32.83 3.80
C LEU A 71 -3.75 -32.41 3.64
N ALA A 72 -2.87 -33.04 4.41
CA ALA A 72 -1.43 -32.90 4.34
C ALA A 72 -0.79 -34.28 4.55
N THR A 73 0.34 -34.51 3.89
CA THR A 73 1.09 -35.77 3.96
C THR A 73 2.38 -35.65 4.73
N THR A 74 2.97 -34.45 4.80
CA THR A 74 4.24 -34.22 5.49
C THR A 74 4.11 -33.12 6.55
N LYS A 75 4.99 -33.17 7.56
CA LYS A 75 5.10 -32.12 8.57
C LYS A 75 5.39 -30.75 7.95
N TYR A 76 6.23 -30.71 6.92
CA TYR A 76 6.57 -29.50 6.18
C TYR A 76 5.36 -28.86 5.50
N GLU A 77 4.44 -29.66 4.94
CA GLU A 77 3.19 -29.14 4.38
C GLU A 77 2.29 -28.51 5.45
N VAL A 78 2.23 -29.13 6.63
CA VAL A 78 1.46 -28.59 7.77
C VAL A 78 2.05 -27.26 8.25
N GLU A 79 3.37 -27.20 8.43
CA GLU A 79 4.09 -25.98 8.82
C GLU A 79 3.87 -24.86 7.79
N ARG A 80 4.01 -25.15 6.50
CA ARG A 80 3.74 -24.19 5.42
C ARG A 80 2.31 -23.66 5.44
N LEU A 81 1.32 -24.54 5.65
CA LEU A 81 -0.09 -24.14 5.74
C LEU A 81 -0.35 -23.27 6.98
N GLN A 82 0.29 -23.58 8.10
CA GLN A 82 0.22 -22.79 9.31
C GLN A 82 0.81 -21.39 9.09
N GLU A 83 2.00 -21.29 8.49
CA GLU A 83 2.62 -20.00 8.13
C GLU A 83 1.71 -19.18 7.22
N GLN A 84 1.09 -19.80 6.20
CA GLN A 84 0.14 -19.10 5.32
C GLN A 84 -1.07 -18.57 6.08
N PHE A 85 -1.58 -19.32 7.04
CA PHE A 85 -2.70 -18.90 7.87
C PHE A 85 -2.33 -17.74 8.80
N GLU A 86 -1.15 -17.80 9.41
CA GLU A 86 -0.62 -16.73 10.26
C GLU A 86 -0.37 -15.44 9.46
N LEU A 87 0.22 -15.55 8.27
CA LEU A 87 0.37 -14.43 7.34
C LEU A 87 -0.99 -13.83 6.94
N GLY A 88 -1.98 -14.68 6.64
CA GLY A 88 -3.34 -14.23 6.34
C GLY A 88 -3.95 -13.40 7.47
N LYS A 89 -3.78 -13.84 8.73
CA LYS A 89 -4.25 -13.09 9.90
C LYS A 89 -3.56 -11.74 10.03
N GLN A 90 -2.24 -11.71 9.84
CA GLN A 90 -1.47 -10.46 9.92
C GLN A 90 -1.93 -9.45 8.86
N ILE A 91 -2.14 -9.91 7.62
CA ILE A 91 -2.64 -9.06 6.54
C ILE A 91 -4.00 -8.47 6.88
N VAL A 92 -4.94 -9.29 7.34
CA VAL A 92 -6.28 -8.82 7.73
C VAL A 92 -6.20 -7.81 8.88
N GLN A 93 -5.34 -8.05 9.86
CA GLN A 93 -5.11 -7.13 10.97
C GLN A 93 -4.55 -5.79 10.49
N CYS A 94 -3.52 -5.78 9.65
CA CYS A 94 -2.96 -4.54 9.10
C CYS A 94 -3.98 -3.77 8.26
N LEU A 95 -4.78 -4.45 7.44
CA LEU A 95 -5.84 -3.81 6.65
C LEU A 95 -6.92 -3.17 7.54
N LYS A 96 -7.24 -3.82 8.66
CA LYS A 96 -8.15 -3.25 9.66
C LYS A 96 -7.57 -1.98 10.29
N GLU A 97 -6.32 -2.00 10.72
CA GLU A 97 -5.63 -0.84 11.30
C GLU A 97 -5.54 0.34 10.33
N ILE A 98 -5.23 0.08 9.06
CA ILE A 98 -5.22 1.11 8.01
C ILE A 98 -6.59 1.76 7.89
N LYS A 99 -7.64 0.95 7.81
CA LYS A 99 -9.02 1.44 7.71
C LYS A 99 -9.41 2.31 8.91
N GLU A 100 -9.01 1.90 10.13
CA GLU A 100 -9.26 2.68 11.34
C GLU A 100 -8.57 4.05 11.28
N VAL A 101 -7.30 4.09 10.87
CA VAL A 101 -6.55 5.35 10.70
C VAL A 101 -7.17 6.24 9.62
N GLU A 102 -7.61 5.67 8.50
CA GLU A 102 -8.30 6.40 7.44
C GLU A 102 -9.59 7.06 7.96
N THR A 103 -10.40 6.32 8.74
CA THR A 103 -11.64 6.87 9.32
C THR A 103 -11.36 8.02 10.29
N LEU A 104 -10.37 7.88 11.17
CA LEU A 104 -9.97 8.94 12.11
C LEU A 104 -9.44 10.17 11.37
N TYR A 105 -8.71 9.98 10.27
CA TYR A 105 -8.23 11.08 9.45
C TYR A 105 -9.36 11.84 8.78
N GLU A 106 -10.37 11.14 8.24
CA GLU A 106 -11.55 11.78 7.66
C GLU A 106 -12.36 12.58 8.70
N GLU A 107 -12.48 12.05 9.91
CA GLU A 107 -13.14 12.74 11.03
C GLU A 107 -12.37 14.00 11.45
N ASP A 108 -11.05 13.92 11.63
CA ASP A 108 -10.21 15.07 11.98
C ASP A 108 -10.22 16.12 10.87
N LYS A 109 -10.20 15.70 9.59
CA LYS A 109 -10.32 16.62 8.45
C LYS A 109 -11.64 17.39 8.50
N LYS A 110 -12.77 16.71 8.68
CA LYS A 110 -14.09 17.35 8.81
C LYS A 110 -14.12 18.31 9.99
N HIS A 111 -13.56 17.91 11.13
CA HIS A 111 -13.49 18.74 12.32
C HIS A 111 -12.69 20.03 12.04
N ARG A 112 -11.50 19.93 11.44
CA ARG A 112 -10.70 21.10 11.05
C ARG A 112 -11.44 22.03 10.10
N GLU A 113 -12.09 21.48 9.07
CA GLU A 113 -12.89 22.27 8.13
C GLU A 113 -14.05 23.01 8.83
N THR A 114 -14.75 22.35 9.76
CA THR A 114 -15.81 23.00 10.55
C THR A 114 -15.25 24.12 11.43
N HIS A 115 -14.13 23.91 12.11
CA HIS A 115 -13.47 24.93 12.94
C HIS A 115 -12.97 26.12 12.11
N GLU A 116 -12.40 25.87 10.94
CA GLU A 116 -11.97 26.93 10.03
C GLU A 116 -13.14 27.73 9.47
N ASN A 117 -14.25 27.07 9.14
CA ASN A 117 -15.48 27.72 8.70
C ASN A 117 -16.09 28.57 9.83
N GLU A 118 -16.11 28.07 11.07
CA GLU A 118 -16.55 28.83 12.23
C GLU A 118 -15.65 30.05 12.47
N ARG A 119 -14.33 29.87 12.44
CA ARG A 119 -13.37 30.98 12.54
C ARG A 119 -13.61 32.02 11.46
N THR A 120 -13.77 31.60 10.21
CA THR A 120 -14.02 32.51 9.08
C THR A 120 -15.35 33.25 9.26
N LYS A 121 -16.40 32.56 9.70
CA LYS A 121 -17.72 33.15 9.98
C LYS A 121 -17.66 34.24 11.06
N TRP A 122 -16.87 34.03 12.11
CA TRP A 122 -16.70 35.00 13.20
C TRP A 122 -15.62 36.05 12.94
N THR A 123 -14.76 35.85 11.95
CA THR A 123 -13.71 36.82 11.61
C THR A 123 -14.36 38.02 10.91
N PRO A 124 -14.23 39.24 11.45
CA PRO A 124 -14.80 40.42 10.82
C PRO A 124 -14.14 40.66 9.45
N ALA A 125 -14.94 41.04 8.46
CA ALA A 125 -14.44 41.40 7.13
C ALA A 125 -13.46 42.58 7.24
N VAL A 126 -12.31 42.46 6.59
CA VAL A 126 -11.33 43.55 6.52
C VAL A 126 -11.96 44.72 5.77
N LYS A 127 -12.08 45.88 6.42
CA LYS A 127 -12.57 47.12 5.82
C LYS A 127 -11.50 47.70 4.90
N THR A 128 -11.37 47.19 3.68
CA THR A 128 -10.59 47.86 2.64
C THR A 128 -11.52 48.24 1.50
N ALA A 129 -11.80 49.55 1.42
CA ALA A 129 -12.44 50.29 0.33
C ALA A 129 -13.68 49.63 -0.32
N GLN A 130 -14.82 49.74 0.34
CA GLN A 130 -16.07 49.83 -0.42
C GLN A 130 -16.04 51.19 -1.13
N GLU A 131 -15.97 51.18 -2.47
CA GLU A 131 -16.13 52.39 -3.28
C GLU A 131 -17.50 52.98 -2.96
N ILE A 132 -17.50 54.11 -2.27
CA ILE A 132 -18.67 54.94 -2.03
C ILE A 132 -18.92 55.65 -3.37
N TYR A 133 -19.87 55.14 -4.15
CA TYR A 133 -20.46 55.84 -5.30
C TYR A 133 -21.60 56.75 -4.85
#